data_AF-F9P4G0-F1
#
_entry.id   AF-F9P4G0-F1
#
_cell.length_a   1.000
_cell.length_b   1.000
_cell.length_c   1.000
_cell.angle_alpha   90.00
_cell.angle_beta   90.00
_cell.angle_gamma   90.00
#
_symmetry.space_group_name_H-M   'P 1'
#
loop_
_entity.id
_entity.type
_entity.pdbx_description
1 polymer ?
#
loop_
_entity_poly.entity_id
_entity_poly.type
_entity_poly.pdbx_seq_one_letter_code
_entity_poly.pdbx_strand_id
1 'polypeptide(L)'
;MLPRFLNSSYDKILHAQPSLNEEDRLLIFGNVDQQHFSSLDKELQAKVMRLTRQGAIQLEYQATDQKHIKTEKWYRVDHEVLGQLVIPNRAKKSKSYGKFYRIRLEYTF
;
A
#
# COMPACT_ATOMS: atom_id res chain seq x y z
N MET A 1 -24.15 4.51 -3.07
CA MET A 1 -23.35 3.33 -2.71
C MET A 1 -22.30 3.77 -1.69
N LEU A 2 -22.22 3.15 -0.51
CA LEU A 2 -21.19 3.49 0.48
C LEU A 2 -19.82 2.95 0.03
N PRO A 3 -18.74 3.75 0.07
CA PRO A 3 -17.39 3.23 -0.12
C PRO A 3 -17.02 2.31 1.05
N ARG A 4 -16.56 1.09 0.75
CA ARG A 4 -16.06 0.13 1.75
C ARG A 4 -14.76 0.67 2.37
N PHE A 5 -14.86 1.29 3.54
CA PHE A 5 -13.73 1.81 4.32
C PHE A 5 -13.13 0.77 5.29
N LEU A 6 -12.99 -0.49 4.87
CA LEU A 6 -12.03 -1.39 5.51
C LEU A 6 -10.74 -1.35 4.69
N ASN A 7 -9.92 -0.32 4.92
CA ASN A 7 -8.59 -0.20 4.28
C ASN A 7 -7.52 -0.97 5.07
N SER A 8 -7.90 -1.92 5.92
CA SER A 8 -6.94 -2.84 6.54
C SER A 8 -6.60 -3.92 5.52
N SER A 9 -5.34 -3.93 5.05
CA SER A 9 -4.84 -5.05 4.27
C SER A 9 -4.43 -6.15 5.23
N TYR A 10 -5.07 -7.29 5.11
CA TYR A 10 -4.73 -8.49 5.88
C TYR A 10 -3.74 -9.30 5.08
N ASP A 11 -2.56 -9.51 5.66
CA ASP A 11 -1.60 -10.46 5.14
C ASP A 11 -1.29 -11.52 6.20
N LYS A 12 -0.68 -12.63 5.76
CA LYS A 12 -0.25 -13.71 6.65
C LYS A 12 1.27 -13.71 6.68
N ILE A 13 1.82 -13.63 7.88
CA ILE A 13 3.25 -13.82 8.12
C ILE A 13 3.48 -15.27 8.46
N LEU A 14 4.46 -15.86 7.79
CA LEU A 14 4.91 -17.21 8.00
C LEU A 14 6.16 -17.15 8.88
N HIS A 15 6.24 -18.06 9.84
CA HIS A 15 7.41 -18.26 10.69
C HIS A 15 7.89 -19.69 10.55
N ALA A 16 9.17 -19.88 10.24
CA ALA A 16 9.77 -21.20 10.16
C ALA A 16 9.86 -21.82 11.57
N GLN A 17 9.42 -23.06 11.72
CA GLN A 17 9.61 -23.81 12.97
C GLN A 17 10.85 -24.71 12.89
N PRO A 18 11.47 -25.09 14.03
CA PRO A 18 12.64 -25.98 14.05
C PRO A 18 12.39 -27.36 13.43
N SER A 19 11.13 -27.77 13.33
CA SER A 19 10.72 -29.03 12.70
C SER A 19 10.65 -28.97 11.17
N LEU A 20 10.92 -27.81 10.56
CA LEU A 20 10.94 -27.65 9.11
C LEU A 20 12.27 -28.13 8.52
N ASN A 21 12.19 -28.95 7.47
CA ASN A 21 13.39 -29.40 6.74
C ASN A 21 14.18 -28.22 6.15
N GLU A 22 15.50 -28.34 6.12
CA GLU A 22 16.38 -27.27 5.62
C GLU A 22 16.12 -26.92 4.14
N GLU A 23 15.83 -27.91 3.29
CA GLU A 23 15.48 -27.67 1.88
C GLU A 23 14.21 -26.81 1.75
N ASP A 24 13.18 -27.13 2.53
CA ASP A 24 11.92 -26.38 2.53
C ASP A 24 12.10 -25.00 3.15
N ARG A 25 12.95 -24.89 4.18
CA ARG A 25 13.32 -23.61 4.78
C ARG A 25 14.00 -22.69 3.77
N LEU A 26 15.01 -23.18 3.07
CA LEU A 26 15.71 -22.43 2.02
C LEU A 26 14.78 -22.05 0.85
N LEU A 27 13.87 -22.94 0.46
CA LEU A 27 12.93 -22.68 -0.63
C LEU A 27 11.89 -21.61 -0.28
N ILE A 28 11.35 -21.64 0.94
CA ILE A 28 10.23 -20.80 1.37
C ILE A 28 10.71 -19.48 1.98
N PHE A 29 11.77 -19.54 2.78
CA PHE A 29 12.28 -18.42 3.56
C PHE A 29 13.69 -17.96 3.14
N GLY A 30 14.45 -18.78 2.39
CA GLY A 30 15.81 -18.44 2.01
C GLY A 30 16.70 -18.27 3.23
N ASN A 31 17.20 -17.04 3.43
CA ASN A 31 18.07 -16.68 4.56
C ASN A 31 17.35 -15.89 5.67
N VAL A 32 16.03 -15.66 5.55
CA VAL A 32 15.23 -14.99 6.58
C VAL A 32 14.43 -16.03 7.37
N ASP A 33 13.99 -15.67 8.58
CA ASP A 33 13.18 -16.58 9.42
C ASP A 33 11.67 -16.37 9.23
N GLN A 34 11.29 -15.27 8.57
CA GLN A 34 9.92 -14.84 8.33
C GLN A 34 9.70 -14.46 6.88
N GLN A 35 8.51 -14.76 6.36
CA GLN A 35 8.15 -14.48 4.98
C GLN A 35 6.65 -14.13 4.90
N HIS A 36 6.30 -13.16 4.05
CA HIS A 36 4.91 -12.88 3.73
C HIS A 36 4.32 -13.96 2.82
N PHE A 37 3.13 -14.44 3.14
CA PHE A 37 2.41 -15.40 2.31
C PHE A 37 2.06 -14.83 0.92
N SER A 38 1.76 -13.54 0.85
CA SER A 38 1.49 -12.82 -0.39
C SER A 38 2.70 -12.75 -1.34
N SER A 39 3.93 -12.88 -0.83
CA SER A 39 5.15 -12.87 -1.63
C SER A 39 5.47 -14.23 -2.28
N LEU A 40 4.77 -15.30 -1.88
CA LEU A 40 5.02 -16.65 -2.40
C LEU A 40 4.21 -16.94 -3.67
N ASP A 41 4.78 -17.74 -4.56
CA ASP A 41 4.08 -18.27 -5.72
C ASP A 41 2.97 -19.26 -5.33
N LYS A 42 1.98 -19.46 -6.20
CA LYS A 42 0.79 -20.29 -5.90
C LYS A 42 1.14 -21.73 -5.51
N GLU A 43 2.17 -22.32 -6.12
CA GLU A 43 2.64 -23.67 -5.79
C GLU A 43 3.24 -23.71 -4.37
N LEU A 44 4.06 -22.72 -4.04
CA LEU A 44 4.65 -22.57 -2.70
C LEU A 44 3.58 -22.28 -1.65
N GLN A 45 2.58 -21.46 -1.98
CA GLN A 45 1.43 -21.21 -1.10
C GLN A 45 0.72 -22.51 -0.73
N ALA A 46 0.46 -23.39 -1.69
CA ALA A 46 -0.15 -24.69 -1.42
C ALA A 46 0.74 -25.57 -0.52
N LYS A 47 2.06 -25.59 -0.77
CA LYS A 47 3.03 -26.33 0.04
C LYS A 47 3.09 -25.80 1.48
N VAL A 48 3.15 -24.49 1.66
CA VAL A 48 3.13 -23.83 2.97
C VAL A 48 1.86 -24.16 3.73
N MET A 49 0.69 -24.14 3.08
CA MET A 49 -0.56 -24.51 3.75
C MET A 49 -0.54 -25.96 4.25
N ARG A 50 0.09 -26.89 3.52
CA ARG A 50 0.29 -28.27 3.98
C ARG A 50 1.24 -28.35 5.16
N LEU A 51 2.38 -27.65 5.10
CA LEU A 51 3.38 -27.60 6.18
C LEU A 51 2.84 -26.93 7.45
N THR A 52 1.99 -25.93 7.30
CA THR A 52 1.29 -25.26 8.41
C THR A 52 0.36 -26.25 9.12
N ARG A 53 -0.38 -27.08 8.38
CA ARG A 53 -1.22 -28.15 8.97
C ARG A 53 -0.41 -29.22 9.69
N GLN A 54 0.83 -29.44 9.27
CA GLN A 54 1.76 -30.37 9.92
C GLN A 54 2.47 -29.74 11.13
N GLY A 55 2.27 -28.44 11.41
CA GLY A 55 2.92 -27.72 12.49
C GLY A 55 4.36 -27.30 12.20
N ALA A 56 4.87 -27.52 10.98
CA ALA A 56 6.24 -27.15 10.59
C ALA A 56 6.39 -25.66 10.23
N ILE A 57 5.28 -24.96 10.03
CA ILE A 57 5.25 -23.51 9.82
C ILE A 57 4.16 -22.93 10.70
N GLN A 58 4.49 -21.86 11.41
CA GLN A 58 3.50 -21.09 12.15
C GLN A 58 3.00 -19.93 11.28
N LEU A 59 1.69 -19.72 11.31
CA LEU A 59 1.02 -18.69 10.54
C LEU A 59 0.42 -17.64 11.47
N GLU A 60 0.79 -16.39 11.25
CA GLU A 60 0.30 -15.24 11.99
C GLU A 60 -0.48 -14.31 11.06
N TYR A 61 -1.59 -13.76 11.55
CA TYR A 61 -2.37 -12.80 10.80
C TYR A 61 -1.94 -11.39 11.17
N GLN A 62 -1.40 -10.65 10.20
CA GLN A 62 -1.01 -9.26 10.38
C GLN A 62 -1.95 -8.35 9.63
N ALA A 63 -2.58 -7.43 10.37
CA ALA A 63 -3.34 -6.34 9.78
C ALA A 63 -2.42 -5.14 9.60
N THR A 64 -2.30 -4.67 8.36
CA THR A 64 -1.60 -3.42 8.05
C THR A 64 -2.65 -2.37 7.76
N ASP A 65 -2.67 -1.31 8.57
CA ASP A 65 -3.55 -0.18 8.33
C ASP A 65 -3.05 0.62 7.13
N GLN A 66 -3.76 0.56 6.00
CA GLN A 66 -3.50 1.47 4.88
C GLN A 66 -4.12 2.82 5.23
N LYS A 67 -3.44 3.56 6.11
CA LYS A 67 -3.74 4.99 6.31
C LYS A 67 -3.46 5.72 5.01
N HIS A 68 -4.49 5.91 4.19
CA HIS A 68 -4.42 6.81 3.05
C HIS A 68 -4.16 8.22 3.59
N ILE A 69 -2.93 8.72 3.44
CA ILE A 69 -2.63 10.13 3.64
C ILE A 69 -3.47 10.89 2.61
N LYS A 70 -4.49 11.61 3.10
CA LYS A 70 -5.33 12.46 2.25
C LYS A 70 -4.45 13.60 1.70
N THR A 71 -4.00 13.47 0.46
CA THR A 71 -3.31 14.55 -0.24
C THR A 71 -4.37 15.48 -0.81
N GLU A 72 -4.56 16.64 -0.19
CA GLU A 72 -5.45 17.67 -0.70
C GLU A 72 -4.73 18.55 -1.73
N LYS A 73 -5.32 18.72 -2.92
CA LYS A 73 -4.75 19.53 -4.00
C LYS A 73 -5.24 20.97 -3.86
N TRP A 74 -4.33 21.88 -3.54
CA TRP A 74 -4.62 23.31 -3.47
C TRP A 74 -4.03 24.04 -4.67
N TYR A 75 -4.83 24.91 -5.30
CA TYR A 75 -4.37 25.83 -6.34
C TYR A 75 -4.19 27.20 -5.70
N ARG A 76 -2.96 27.74 -5.73
CA ARG A 76 -2.73 29.14 -5.37
C ARG A 76 -2.94 29.99 -6.61
N VAL A 77 -3.90 30.90 -6.53
CA VAL A 77 -4.17 31.86 -7.59
C VAL A 77 -3.14 32.98 -7.52
N ASP A 78 -2.38 33.16 -8.60
CA ASP A 78 -1.51 34.31 -8.77
C ASP A 78 -2.34 35.50 -9.29
N HIS A 79 -2.62 36.44 -8.40
CA HIS A 79 -3.46 37.59 -8.68
C HIS A 79 -2.78 38.62 -9.60
N GLU A 80 -1.45 38.68 -9.64
CA GLU A 80 -0.72 39.61 -10.51
C GLU A 80 -0.83 39.18 -11.97
N VAL A 81 -0.73 37.87 -12.22
CA VAL A 81 -0.93 37.27 -13.55
C VAL A 81 -2.39 37.46 -14.01
N LEU A 82 -3.36 37.35 -13.11
CA LEU A 82 -4.78 37.58 -13.45
C LEU A 82 -5.08 39.03 -13.86
N GLY A 83 -4.43 40.01 -13.21
CA GLY A 83 -4.65 41.44 -13.50
C GLY A 83 -4.11 41.87 -14.87
N GLN A 84 -3.09 41.18 -15.40
CA GLN A 84 -2.45 41.50 -16.68
C GLN A 84 -3.08 40.75 -17.87
N LEU A 85 -4.01 39.83 -17.62
CA LEU A 85 -4.65 39.03 -18.66
C LEU A 85 -5.83 39.80 -19.28
N VAL A 86 -5.60 40.41 -20.45
CA VAL A 86 -6.70 40.92 -21.30
C VAL A 86 -7.50 39.72 -21.80
N ILE A 87 -8.74 39.56 -21.33
CA ILE A 87 -9.65 38.48 -21.75
C ILE A 87 -10.26 38.89 -23.09
N PRO A 88 -9.89 38.27 -24.23
CA PRO A 88 -10.58 38.55 -25.48
C PRO A 88 -11.98 37.95 -25.43
N ASN A 89 -12.96 38.65 -26.02
CA ASN A 89 -14.40 38.37 -25.97
C ASN A 89 -14.84 36.98 -26.50
N ARG A 90 -13.89 36.14 -26.92
CA ARG A 90 -14.11 34.81 -27.51
C ARG A 90 -13.33 33.67 -26.84
N ALA A 91 -12.69 33.89 -25.68
CA ALA A 91 -11.89 32.85 -25.03
C ALA A 91 -12.75 31.95 -24.10
N LYS A 92 -13.29 30.86 -24.65
CA LYS A 92 -13.62 29.64 -23.87
C LYS A 92 -12.37 28.75 -23.83
N LYS A 93 -11.43 28.96 -22.92
CA LYS A 93 -10.38 27.95 -22.65
C LYS A 93 -9.69 28.15 -21.30
N SER A 94 -9.86 27.15 -20.44
CA SER A 94 -9.16 26.98 -19.16
C SER A 94 -7.63 26.96 -19.39
N LYS A 95 -6.90 27.88 -18.78
CA LYS A 95 -5.43 27.86 -18.73
C LYS A 95 -4.99 27.06 -17.50
N SER A 96 -4.16 26.04 -17.72
CA SER A 96 -3.64 25.13 -16.69
C SER A 96 -2.43 25.74 -15.98
N TYR A 97 -2.48 25.86 -14.66
CA TYR A 97 -1.38 26.39 -13.82
C TYR A 97 -0.62 25.27 -13.09
N GLY A 98 0.65 25.57 -12.71
CA GLY A 98 1.62 24.64 -12.13
C GLY A 98 1.21 24.04 -10.78
N LYS A 99 1.40 22.72 -10.64
CA LYS A 99 1.00 21.93 -9.46
C LYS A 99 2.04 22.06 -8.35
N PHE A 100 1.63 22.47 -7.16
CA PHE A 100 2.43 22.34 -5.93
C PHE A 100 1.74 21.36 -4.97
N TYR A 101 2.54 20.47 -4.35
CA TYR A 101 2.06 19.48 -3.39
C TYR A 101 2.49 19.90 -1.98
N ARG A 102 1.55 19.95 -1.03
CA ARG A 102 1.84 20.13 0.40
C ARG A 102 1.12 19.05 1.19
N ILE A 103 1.89 18.22 1.88
CA ILE A 103 1.38 17.11 2.70
C ILE A 103 0.83 17.70 4.01
N ARG A 104 -0.44 17.42 4.33
CA ARG A 104 -1.02 17.69 5.66
C ARG A 104 -1.06 16.38 6.44
N LEU A 105 -0.21 16.27 7.46
CA LEU A 105 -0.28 15.17 8.43
C LEU A 105 -1.27 15.57 9.52
N GLU A 106 -2.52 15.12 9.42
CA GLU A 106 -3.45 15.20 10.55
C GLU A 106 -3.27 13.93 11.39
N TYR A 107 -2.65 14.09 12.57
CA TYR A 107 -2.62 13.07 13.60
C TYR A 107 -3.93 13.15 14.38
N THR A 108 -4.82 12.20 14.14
CA THR A 108 -5.98 11.98 15.03
C THR A 108 -5.64 10.77 15.91
N PHE A 109 -5.54 11.03 17.23
CA PHE A 109 -5.32 10.04 18.28
C PHE A 109 -6.55 9.14 18.47
#